data_AF-A0A537UUL1-F1
#
_entry.id   AF-A0A537UUL1-F1
#
_cell.length_a   1.000
_cell.length_b   1.000
_cell.length_c   1.000
_cell.angle_alpha   90.00
_cell.angle_beta   90.00
_cell.angle_gamma   90.00
#
_symmetry.space_group_name_H-M   'P 1'
#
loop_
_entity.id
_entity.type
_entity.pdbx_description
1 polymer ?
#
loop_
_entity_poly.entity_id
_entity_poly.type
_entity_poly.pdbx_seq_one_letter_code
_entity_poly.pdbx_strand_id
1 'polypeptide(L)' 'MDELSARRLRNVIAVLTEQRNIVVSRGAFFAGHLIDLSIMQLRLTLHDISEEELSEFSNVLTVSLAASPRIDGEA' A
#
# COMPACT_ATOMS: atom_id res chain seq x y z
N MET A 1 1.81 18.55 11.49
CA MET A 1 0.56 18.60 10.69
C MET A 1 -0.56 19.07 11.62
N ASP A 2 -1.51 19.88 11.14
CA ASP A 2 -2.67 20.23 11.96
C ASP A 2 -3.69 19.07 12.04
N GLU A 3 -4.56 19.10 13.05
CA GLU A 3 -5.49 18.01 13.35
C GLU A 3 -6.57 17.82 12.27
N LEU A 4 -6.94 18.90 11.58
CA LEU A 4 -7.89 18.87 10.47
C LEU A 4 -7.30 18.13 9.26
N SER A 5 -6.04 18.41 8.93
CA SER A 5 -5.29 17.74 7.88
C SER A 5 -5.07 16.27 8.23
N ALA A 6 -4.74 15.99 9.50
CA ALA A 6 -4.60 14.61 9.96
C ALA A 6 -5.91 13.81 9.80
N ARG A 7 -7.04 14.41 10.17
CA ARG A 7 -8.37 13.81 9.99
C ARG A 7 -8.73 13.60 8.52
N ARG A 8 -8.40 14.55 7.64
CA ARG A 8 -8.61 14.41 6.19
C ARG A 8 -7.81 13.25 5.62
N LEU A 9 -6.53 13.12 6.01
CA LEU A 9 -5.70 12.01 5.55
C LEU A 9 -6.20 10.66 6.05
N ARG A 10 -6.70 10.56 7.29
CA ARG A 10 -7.35 9.33 7.78
C ARG A 10 -8.58 8.94 6.96
N ASN A 11 -9.39 9.91 6.53
CA ASN A 11 -10.52 9.62 5.63
C ASN A 11 -10.05 9.14 4.25
N VAL A 12 -8.97 9.71 3.71
CA VAL A 12 -8.36 9.24 2.44
C VAL A 12 -7.86 7.81 2.57
N ILE A 13 -7.21 7.46 3.69
CA ILE A 13 -6.77 6.08 3.96
C ILE A 13 -7.96 5.11 3.88
N ALA A 14 -9.08 5.43 4.53
CA ALA A 14 -10.27 4.56 4.48
C ALA A 14 -10.79 4.35 3.04
N VAL A 15 -10.82 5.41 2.21
CA VAL A 15 -11.23 5.30 0.80
C VAL A 15 -10.25 4.45 0.00
N LEU A 16 -8.95 4.61 0.23
CA LEU A 16 -7.92 3.82 -0.45
C LEU A 16 -8.00 2.34 -0.04
N THR A 17 -8.28 2.02 1.22
CA THR A 17 -8.49 0.63 1.68
C THR A 17 -9.65 -0.03 0.93
N GLU A 18 -10.76 0.68 0.72
CA GLU A 18 -11.88 0.16 -0.04
C GLU A 18 -11.53 -0.04 -1.53
N GLN A 19 -10.87 0.94 -2.15
CA GLN A 19 -10.36 0.83 -3.52
C GLN A 19 -9.44 -0.39 -3.69
N ARG A 20 -8.56 -0.60 -2.72
CA ARG A 20 -7.65 -1.75 -2.68
C ARG A 20 -8.40 -3.06 -2.69
N ASN A 21 -9.45 -3.20 -1.88
CA ASN A 21 -10.27 -4.41 -1.85
C ASN A 21 -10.97 -4.64 -3.21
N ILE A 22 -11.51 -3.58 -3.81
CA ILE A 22 -12.17 -3.66 -5.13
C ILE A 22 -11.18 -4.13 -6.20
N VAL A 23 -10.00 -3.52 -6.31
CA VAL A 23 -9.05 -3.88 -7.38
C VAL A 23 -8.48 -5.29 -7.19
N VAL A 24 -8.20 -5.70 -5.95
CA VAL A 24 -7.71 -7.05 -5.65
C VAL A 24 -8.80 -8.09 -5.93
N SER A 25 -10.06 -7.82 -5.59
CA SER A 25 -11.19 -8.72 -5.91
C SER A 25 -11.37 -8.95 -7.41
N ARG A 26 -10.89 -8.01 -8.24
CA ARG A 26 -10.91 -8.09 -9.71
C ARG A 26 -9.63 -8.71 -10.30
N GLY A 27 -8.73 -9.24 -9.46
CA GLY A 27 -7.48 -9.84 -9.88
C GLY A 27 -6.37 -8.84 -10.26
N ALA A 28 -6.58 -7.54 -10.02
CA ALA A 28 -5.57 -6.51 -10.31
C ALA A 28 -4.58 -6.37 -9.13
N PHE A 29 -3.81 -7.42 -8.86
CA PHE A 29 -2.92 -7.49 -7.69
C PHE A 29 -1.84 -6.39 -7.67
N PHE A 30 -1.24 -6.09 -8.83
CA PHE A 30 -0.26 -5.00 -8.94
C PHE A 30 -0.87 -3.63 -8.59
N ALA A 31 -2.09 -3.34 -9.07
CA ALA A 31 -2.79 -2.12 -8.69
C ALA A 31 -3.10 -2.09 -7.19
N GLY A 32 -3.47 -3.24 -6.61
CA GLY A 32 -3.60 -3.41 -5.16
C GLY A 32 -2.33 -3.03 -4.40
N HIS A 33 -1.16 -3.48 -4.86
CA HIS A 33 0.14 -3.13 -4.26
C HIS A 33 0.46 -1.64 -4.35
N LEU A 34 0.16 -0.97 -5.47
CA LEU A 34 0.36 0.48 -5.58
C LEU A 34 -0.52 1.26 -4.60
N ILE A 35 -1.72 0.78 -4.32
CA ILE A 35 -2.61 1.37 -3.33
C ILE A 35 -2.09 1.10 -1.92
N ASP A 36 -1.60 -0.11 -1.64
CA ASP A 36 -0.99 -0.46 -0.36
C ASP A 36 0.22 0.47 -0.05
N LEU A 37 1.09 0.73 -1.04
CA LEU A 37 2.19 1.70 -0.95
C LEU A 37 1.71 3.12 -0.63
N SER A 38 0.63 3.55 -1.29
CA SER A 38 0.05 4.89 -1.08
C SER A 38 -0.52 5.04 0.33
N ILE A 39 -1.22 4.01 0.83
CA ILE A 39 -1.74 3.97 2.21
C ILE A 39 -0.59 4.07 3.21
N MET A 40 0.48 3.30 3.00
CA MET A 40 1.66 3.36 3.86
C MET A 40 2.26 4.77 3.92
N GLN A 41 2.46 5.40 2.77
CA GLN A 41 3.05 6.74 2.72
C GLN A 41 2.20 7.77 3.49
N LEU A 42 0.87 7.64 3.44
CA LEU A 42 -0.04 8.46 4.23
C LEU A 42 0.06 8.18 5.73
N ARG A 43 0.12 6.90 6.15
CA ARG A 43 0.27 6.52 7.56
C ARG A 43 1.61 6.99 8.15
N LEU A 44 2.70 6.90 7.40
CA LEU A 44 4.00 7.47 7.76
C LEU A 44 3.93 8.98 7.96
N THR A 45 3.23 9.68 7.06
CA THR A 45 3.03 11.14 7.15
C THR A 45 2.22 11.54 8.40
N LEU A 46 1.35 10.65 8.88
CA LEU A 46 0.54 10.83 10.08
C LEU A 46 1.24 10.38 11.37
N HIS A 47 2.44 9.79 11.29
CA HIS A 47 3.06 9.05 12.40
C HIS A 47 2.13 7.99 13.00
N ASP A 48 1.25 7.41 12.18
CA ASP A 48 0.17 6.48 12.56
C ASP A 48 0.47 5.06 12.05
N ILE A 49 1.74 4.67 12.21
CA ILE A 49 2.27 3.36 11.84
C ILE A 49 3.33 2.95 12.86
N SER A 50 3.24 1.72 13.36
CA SER A 50 4.26 1.16 14.24
C SER A 50 5.46 0.63 13.43
N GLU A 51 6.59 0.42 14.10
CA GLU A 51 7.76 -0.23 13.49
C GLU A 51 7.45 -1.66 13.01
N GLU A 52 6.57 -2.37 13.74
CA GLU A 52 6.16 -3.73 13.44
C GLU A 52 5.32 -3.79 12.16
N GLU A 53 4.35 -2.88 12.01
CA GLU A 53 3.55 -2.74 10.78
C GLU A 53 4.41 -2.35 9.57
N LEU A 54 5.42 -1.51 9.77
CA LEU A 54 6.37 -1.13 8.72
C LEU A 54 7.25 -2.32 8.30
N SER A 55 7.70 -3.13 9.25
CA SER A 55 8.52 -4.31 9.02
C SER A 55 7.75 -5.40 8.26
N GLU A 56 6.52 -5.70 8.68
CA GLU A 56 5.65 -6.68 8.01
C GLU A 56 5.41 -6.28 6.55
N PHE A 57 5.15 -5.01 6.30
CA PHE A 57 4.95 -4.51 4.96
C PHE A 57 6.22 -4.58 4.09
N SER A 58 7.38 -4.25 4.65
CA SER A 58 8.67 -4.41 3.97
C SER A 58 8.90 -5.86 3.52
N ASN A 59 8.52 -6.81 4.36
CA ASN A 59 8.57 -8.24 4.01
C ASN A 59 7.60 -8.58 2.88
N VAL A 60 6.36 -8.10 2.93
CA VAL A 60 5.38 -8.30 1.85
C VAL A 60 5.85 -7.72 0.53
N LEU A 61 6.41 -6.52 0.51
CA LEU A 61 7.01 -5.92 -0.69
C LEU A 61 8.15 -6.77 -1.22
N THR A 62 9.08 -7.17 -0.35
CA THR A 62 10.25 -7.97 -0.72
C THR A 62 9.82 -9.29 -1.35
N VAL A 63 8.84 -9.98 -0.75
CA VAL A 63 8.33 -11.26 -1.27
C VAL A 63 7.52 -11.07 -2.55
N SER A 64 6.63 -10.08 -2.60
CA SER A 64 5.70 -9.88 -3.73
C SER A 64 6.39 -9.32 -4.98
N LEU A 65 7.36 -8.41 -4.83
CA LEU A 65 8.16 -7.93 -5.96
C LEU A 65 9.19 -8.97 -6.42
N ALA A 66 9.84 -9.69 -5.50
CA ALA A 66 10.83 -10.71 -5.87
C ALA A 66 10.19 -11.95 -6.51
N ALA A 67 8.92 -12.23 -6.22
CA ALA A 67 8.16 -13.31 -6.83
C ALA A 67 7.65 -12.98 -8.24
N SER A 68 7.82 -11.74 -8.73
CA SER A 68 7.49 -11.42 -10.12
C SER A 68 8.43 -12.21 -11.05
N PRO A 69 7.92 -13.14 -11.88
CA PRO A 69 8.76 -13.80 -12.86
C PRO A 69 9.34 -12.70 -13.75
N ARG A 70 10.66 -12.67 -13.85
CA ARG A 70 11.32 -11.93 -14.92
C ARG A 70 10.71 -12.47 -16.21
N ILE A 71 9.90 -11.66 -16.90
CA ILE A 71 9.62 -11.95 -18.30
C ILE A 71 10.95 -11.64 -18.99
N ASP A 72 11.82 -12.63 -19.01
CA ASP A 72 13.02 -12.60 -19.82
C ASP A 72 12.50 -12.52 -21.26
N GLY A 73 12.62 -11.32 -21.84
CA GLY A 73 12.26 -11.07 -23.22
C GLY A 73 13.14 -11.91 -24.12
N GLU A 74 12.58 -13.00 -24.63
CA GLU A 74 13.10 -13.69 -25.80
C GLU A 74 12.65 -12.88 -27.03
N ALA A 75 13.63 -12.26 -27.70
CA ALA A 75 13.52 -11.65 -29.01
C ALA A 75 14.43 -12.40 -29.97
#